data_AF-A0AAN5X9B0-F1
#
_entry.id   AF-A0AAN5X9B0-F1
#
_cell.length_a   1.000
_cell.length_b   1.000
_cell.length_c   1.000
_cell.angle_alpha   90.00
_cell.angle_beta   90.00
_cell.angle_gamma   90.00
#
_symmetry.space_group_name_H-M   'P 1'
#
loop_
_entity.id
_entity.type
_entity.pdbx_description
1 polymer ?
#
loop_
_entity_poly.entity_id
_entity_poly.type
_entity_poly.pdbx_seq_one_letter_code
_entity_poly.pdbx_strand_id
1 'polypeptide(L)'
;MKKLLVVLLPTLLAGCSYYDAMVERMNTDTLEYRCDEKPLTVSLNKQREQVSFVLDDKMLHLSQGRAASGTRYTDGIYAFWSEGDEATVYHRDNIVLNHCKLQNPKR
;
A
#
# COMPACT_ATOMS: atom_id res chain seq x y z
N MET A 1 15.21 -17.05 -50.00
CA MET A 1 15.67 -16.69 -48.64
C MET A 1 14.78 -15.57 -48.08
N LYS A 2 13.52 -15.85 -47.68
CA LYS A 2 12.55 -14.83 -47.21
C LYS A 2 11.45 -15.45 -46.32
N LYS A 3 11.84 -16.35 -45.42
CA LYS A 3 10.90 -17.03 -44.50
C LYS A 3 11.35 -17.03 -43.03
N LEU A 4 12.49 -16.40 -42.72
CA LEU A 4 13.10 -16.46 -41.38
C LEU A 4 12.71 -15.29 -40.44
N LEU A 5 11.98 -14.28 -40.93
CA LEU A 5 11.65 -13.09 -40.12
C LEU A 5 10.35 -13.18 -39.31
N VAL A 6 9.61 -14.29 -39.41
CA VAL A 6 8.25 -14.40 -38.80
C VAL A 6 8.26 -15.04 -37.40
N VAL A 7 9.39 -15.61 -36.95
CA VAL A 7 9.42 -16.41 -35.70
C VAL A 7 9.85 -15.61 -34.47
N LEU A 8 10.37 -14.38 -34.62
CA LEU A 8 10.94 -13.59 -33.52
C LEU A 8 9.97 -12.60 -32.83
N LEU A 9 8.75 -12.43 -33.34
CA LEU A 9 7.76 -11.50 -32.77
C LEU A 9 7.04 -11.99 -31.49
N PRO A 10 6.80 -13.29 -31.20
CA PRO A 10 5.98 -13.66 -30.05
C PRO A 10 6.70 -13.65 -28.70
N THR A 11 8.04 -13.63 -28.65
CA THR A 11 8.78 -13.75 -27.39
C THR A 11 8.90 -12.45 -26.59
N LEU A 12 8.61 -11.30 -27.19
CA LEU A 12 8.66 -10.00 -26.50
C LEU A 12 7.44 -9.72 -25.61
N LEU A 13 6.29 -10.36 -25.85
CA LEU A 13 5.08 -10.13 -25.05
C LEU A 13 5.02 -10.91 -23.72
N ALA A 14 5.84 -11.95 -23.55
CA ALA A 14 5.88 -12.72 -22.30
C ALA A 14 6.63 -12.02 -21.16
N GLY A 15 7.37 -10.94 -21.45
CA GLY A 15 8.16 -10.20 -20.46
C GLY A 15 7.33 -9.29 -19.54
N CYS A 16 6.21 -8.72 -20.01
CA CYS A 16 5.51 -7.66 -19.27
C CYS A 16 4.93 -8.13 -17.93
N SER A 17 4.37 -9.34 -17.86
CA SER A 17 3.75 -9.84 -16.62
C SER A 17 4.76 -10.12 -15.49
N TYR A 18 6.00 -10.47 -15.82
CA TYR A 18 7.05 -10.68 -14.81
C TYR A 18 7.62 -9.34 -14.31
N TYR A 19 7.70 -8.35 -15.19
CA TYR A 19 8.12 -7.00 -14.82
C TYR A 19 7.14 -6.34 -13.84
N ASP A 20 5.83 -6.48 -14.02
CA ASP A 20 4.83 -5.94 -13.08
C ASP A 20 5.03 -6.47 -11.65
N ALA A 21 5.16 -7.78 -11.47
CA ALA A 21 5.35 -8.39 -10.14
C ALA A 21 6.71 -8.02 -9.48
N MET A 22 7.71 -7.69 -10.29
CA MET A 22 9.01 -7.22 -9.80
C MET A 22 8.95 -5.74 -9.39
N VAL A 23 8.34 -4.90 -10.23
CA VAL A 23 8.15 -3.46 -9.97
C VAL A 23 7.23 -3.25 -8.76
N GLU A 24 6.19 -4.06 -8.61
CA GLU A 24 5.25 -3.98 -7.49
C GLU A 24 5.93 -4.19 -6.13
N ARG A 25 6.89 -5.13 -6.04
CA ARG A 25 7.70 -5.34 -4.84
C ARG A 25 8.65 -4.18 -4.56
N MET A 26 9.13 -3.50 -5.60
CA MET A 26 9.99 -2.31 -5.43
C MET A 26 9.19 -1.06 -5.03
N ASN A 27 7.89 -1.00 -5.34
CA ASN A 27 6.99 0.12 -5.02
C ASN A 27 6.19 -0.05 -3.73
N THR A 28 6.54 -1.05 -2.93
CA THR A 28 5.94 -1.27 -1.61
C THR A 28 6.84 -0.67 -0.54
N ASP A 29 6.40 0.42 0.07
CA ASP A 29 7.07 1.08 1.18
C ASP A 29 6.51 0.60 2.51
N THR A 30 7.40 0.16 3.40
CA THR A 30 7.04 -0.14 4.78
C THR A 30 7.20 1.12 5.63
N LEU A 31 6.10 1.56 6.23
CA LEU A 31 6.01 2.69 7.14
C LEU A 31 5.80 2.17 8.56
N GLU A 32 6.64 2.59 9.48
CA GLU A 32 6.56 2.21 10.89
C GLU A 32 6.02 3.37 11.71
N TYR A 33 4.86 3.16 12.31
CA TYR A 33 4.21 4.12 13.19
C TYR A 33 4.30 3.67 14.64
N ARG A 34 4.51 4.62 15.54
CA ARG A 34 4.39 4.43 16.97
C ARG A 34 3.13 5.14 17.45
N CYS A 35 2.12 4.37 17.81
CA CYS A 35 0.89 4.88 18.40
C CYS A 35 0.96 4.75 19.93
N ASP A 36 0.06 5.43 20.63
CA ASP A 36 -0.02 5.39 22.10
C ASP A 36 -0.40 3.98 22.61
N GLU A 37 -1.25 3.27 21.87
CA GLU A 37 -1.76 1.95 22.27
C GLU A 37 -0.82 0.81 21.85
N LYS A 38 -0.35 0.81 20.60
CA LYS A 38 0.53 -0.24 20.04
C LYS A 38 1.32 0.26 18.83
N PRO A 39 2.50 -0.33 18.54
CA PRO A 39 3.20 -0.06 17.29
C PRO A 39 2.39 -0.57 16.09
N LEU A 40 2.44 0.16 14.98
CA LEU A 40 1.71 -0.16 13.77
C LEU A 40 2.69 -0.15 12.57
N THR A 41 2.81 -1.28 11.89
CA THR A 41 3.59 -1.38 10.66
C THR A 41 2.64 -1.41 9.47
N VAL A 42 2.77 -0.43 8.59
CA VAL A 42 1.92 -0.24 7.40
C VAL A 42 2.75 -0.47 6.15
N SER A 43 2.30 -1.37 5.30
CA SER A 43 2.86 -1.63 3.98
C SER A 43 2.06 -0.84 2.94
N LEU A 44 2.63 0.26 2.45
CA LEU A 44 2.06 1.12 1.43
C LEU A 44 2.51 0.66 0.04
N ASN A 45 1.58 0.14 -0.75
CA ASN A 45 1.79 -0.12 -2.17
C ASN A 45 1.39 1.12 -2.97
N LYS A 46 2.38 1.86 -3.47
CA LYS A 46 2.16 3.10 -4.24
C LYS A 46 1.53 2.85 -5.62
N GLN A 47 1.79 1.69 -6.23
CA GLN A 47 1.28 1.36 -7.57
C GLN A 47 -0.21 1.00 -7.55
N ARG A 48 -0.66 0.32 -6.49
CA ARG A 48 -2.06 -0.06 -6.28
C ARG A 48 -2.86 0.92 -5.42
N GLU A 49 -2.22 1.98 -4.92
CA GLU A 49 -2.84 2.93 -3.99
C GLU A 49 -3.49 2.20 -2.80
N GLN A 50 -2.75 1.25 -2.22
CA GLN A 50 -3.25 0.36 -1.19
C GLN A 50 -2.32 0.35 0.01
N VAL A 51 -2.90 0.25 1.21
CA VAL A 51 -2.15 0.01 2.44
C VAL A 51 -2.55 -1.32 3.03
N SER A 52 -1.57 -2.03 3.57
CA SER A 52 -1.78 -3.29 4.25
C SER A 52 -1.13 -3.25 5.63
N PHE A 53 -1.84 -3.61 6.67
CA PHE A 53 -1.31 -3.65 8.02
C PHE A 53 -1.99 -4.74 8.84
N VAL A 54 -1.33 -5.16 9.92
CA VAL A 54 -1.87 -6.16 10.84
C VAL A 54 -2.52 -5.46 12.03
N LEU A 55 -3.77 -5.79 12.31
CA LEU A 55 -4.51 -5.31 13.47
C LEU A 55 -5.18 -6.51 14.14
N ASP A 56 -4.82 -6.79 15.41
CA ASP A 56 -5.35 -7.91 16.20
C ASP A 56 -5.21 -9.25 15.46
N ASP A 57 -3.99 -9.55 15.01
CA ASP A 57 -3.61 -10.73 14.22
C ASP A 57 -4.31 -10.89 12.86
N LYS A 58 -5.09 -9.89 12.45
CA LYS A 58 -5.74 -9.85 11.13
C LYS A 58 -5.00 -8.93 10.19
N MET A 59 -4.59 -9.46 9.03
CA MET A 59 -4.09 -8.65 7.94
C MET A 59 -5.24 -7.93 7.23
N LEU A 60 -5.20 -6.60 7.24
CA LEU A 60 -6.16 -5.73 6.58
C LEU A 60 -5.54 -5.16 5.31
N HIS A 61 -6.33 -5.06 4.25
CA HIS A 61 -5.96 -4.45 2.98
C HIS A 61 -6.96 -3.35 2.66
N LEU A 62 -6.52 -2.10 2.71
CA LEU A 62 -7.36 -0.93 2.49
C LEU A 62 -6.95 -0.26 1.18
N SER A 63 -7.93 0.15 0.38
CA SER A 63 -7.69 0.90 -0.86
C SER A 63 -7.85 2.39 -0.62
N GLN A 64 -7.15 3.22 -1.38
CA GLN A 64 -7.25 4.67 -1.24
C GLN A 64 -8.68 5.14 -1.50
N GLY A 65 -9.22 5.89 -0.54
CA GLY A 65 -10.53 6.51 -0.59
C GLY A 65 -10.42 8.02 -0.75
N ARG A 66 -11.54 8.67 -1.08
CA ARG A 66 -11.60 10.13 -1.12
C ARG A 66 -11.43 10.71 0.29
N ALA A 67 -10.56 11.70 0.43
CA ALA A 67 -10.34 12.47 1.65
C ALA A 67 -10.36 13.97 1.33
N ALA A 68 -10.81 14.78 2.29
CA ALA A 68 -10.77 16.24 2.17
C ALA A 68 -9.39 16.83 2.52
N SER A 69 -8.67 16.18 3.46
CA SER A 69 -7.28 16.47 3.83
C SER A 69 -6.53 15.15 4.07
N GLY A 70 -5.23 15.16 3.78
CA GLY A 70 -4.38 13.98 3.90
C GLY A 70 -4.76 12.85 2.96
N THR A 71 -4.33 11.64 3.31
CA THR A 71 -4.57 10.43 2.54
C THR A 71 -5.38 9.46 3.37
N ARG A 72 -6.56 9.07 2.88
CA ARG A 72 -7.43 8.09 3.54
C ARG A 72 -7.41 6.80 2.74
N TYR A 73 -7.28 5.68 3.42
CA TYR A 73 -7.45 4.34 2.87
C TYR A 73 -8.56 3.64 3.63
N THR A 74 -9.47 2.94 2.94
CA THR A 74 -10.60 2.27 3.57
C THR A 74 -11.06 1.06 2.76
N ASP A 75 -11.67 0.11 3.45
CA ASP A 75 -12.41 -1.04 2.88
C ASP A 75 -13.93 -0.96 3.19
N GLY A 76 -14.38 0.17 3.77
CA GLY A 76 -15.74 0.38 4.25
C GLY A 76 -15.98 -0.02 5.71
N ILE A 77 -15.10 -0.82 6.33
CA ILE A 77 -15.18 -1.19 7.75
C ILE A 77 -14.05 -0.53 8.52
N TYR A 78 -12.82 -0.62 8.04
CA TYR A 78 -11.66 0.05 8.60
C TYR A 78 -11.31 1.26 7.75
N ALA A 79 -10.75 2.29 8.39
CA ALA A 79 -10.15 3.40 7.69
C ALA A 79 -8.81 3.76 8.33
N PHE A 80 -7.77 3.79 7.52
CA PHE A 80 -6.47 4.34 7.88
C PHE A 80 -6.38 5.75 7.30
N TRP A 81 -6.21 6.75 8.15
CA TRP A 81 -6.07 8.12 7.74
C TRP A 81 -4.68 8.62 8.11
N SER A 82 -3.92 9.11 7.14
CA SER A 82 -2.59 9.68 7.34
C SER A 82 -2.57 11.15 6.95
N GLU A 83 -2.08 11.99 7.85
CA GLU A 83 -1.90 13.42 7.65
C GLU A 83 -0.47 13.82 8.08
N GLY A 84 0.38 14.14 7.09
CA GLY A 84 1.81 14.38 7.34
C GLY A 84 2.49 13.15 7.94
N ASP A 85 3.07 13.32 9.13
CA ASP A 85 3.74 12.26 9.90
C ASP A 85 2.83 11.58 10.92
N GLU A 86 1.55 11.99 11.01
CA GLU A 86 0.55 11.40 11.88
C GLU A 86 -0.38 10.45 11.13
N ALA A 87 -0.86 9.43 11.84
CA ALA A 87 -1.90 8.54 11.36
C ALA A 87 -2.92 8.20 12.46
N THR A 88 -4.12 7.83 12.03
CA THR A 88 -5.21 7.39 12.89
C THR A 88 -5.93 6.24 12.21
N VAL A 89 -6.26 5.19 12.99
CA VAL A 89 -7.02 4.03 12.50
C VAL A 89 -8.41 4.04 13.10
N TYR A 90 -9.40 3.96 12.23
CA TYR A 90 -10.80 3.85 12.56
C TYR A 90 -11.32 2.45 12.27
N HIS A 91 -12.20 1.96 13.12
CA HIS A 91 -13.05 0.80 12.88
C HIS A 91 -14.51 1.27 12.95
N ARG A 92 -15.12 1.34 11.76
CA ARG A 92 -16.38 2.00 11.45
C ARG A 92 -16.29 3.47 11.83
N ASP A 93 -16.80 3.83 13.01
CA ASP A 93 -16.82 5.19 13.54
C ASP A 93 -15.97 5.35 14.82
N ASN A 94 -15.32 4.28 15.29
CA ASN A 94 -14.51 4.31 16.52
C ASN A 94 -13.02 4.39 16.20
N ILE A 95 -12.30 5.22 16.94
CA ILE A 95 -10.84 5.28 16.86
C ILE A 95 -10.26 4.08 17.60
N VAL A 96 -9.45 3.28 16.90
CA VAL A 96 -8.80 2.07 17.45
C VAL A 96 -7.33 2.32 17.74
N LEU A 97 -6.69 3.18 16.93
CA LEU A 97 -5.33 3.65 17.13
C LEU A 97 -5.29 5.14 16.90
N ASN A 98 -4.75 5.86 17.88
CA ASN A 98 -4.64 7.32 17.82
C ASN A 98 -3.19 7.80 17.94
N HIS A 99 -2.95 9.03 17.49
CA HIS A 99 -1.66 9.72 17.54
C HIS A 99 -0.47 8.87 17.02
N CYS A 100 -0.70 8.08 15.99
CA CYS A 100 0.35 7.24 15.42
C CYS A 100 1.39 8.11 14.72
N LYS A 101 2.61 8.18 15.27
CA LYS A 101 3.72 8.98 14.72
C LYS A 101 4.65 8.13 13.87
N LEU A 102 4.87 8.56 12.63
CA LEU A 102 5.83 7.93 11.72
C LEU A 102 7.24 8.02 12.32
N GLN A 103 7.90 6.88 12.51
CA GLN A 103 9.22 6.81 13.14
C GLN A 103 10.36 7.03 12.15
N ASN A 104 10.16 6.66 10.89
CA ASN A 104 11.17 6.77 9.85
C ASN A 104 10.55 7.31 8.55
N PRO A 105 10.31 8.63 8.46
CA PRO A 105 9.95 9.25 7.19
C PRO A 105 11.10 9.05 6.21
N LYS A 106 10.91 8.17 5.22
CA LYS A 106 11.85 8.08 4.08
C LYS A 106 11.76 9.42 3.33
N ARG A 107 12.75 10.28 3.57
CA ARG A 107 12.94 11.57 2.91
C ARG A 107 13.59 11.38 1.54
#